data_AF-A0A1I6TE55-F1
#
_entry.id   AF-A0A1I6TE55-F1
#
_cell.length_a   1.000
_cell.length_b   1.000
_cell.length_c   1.000
_cell.angle_alpha   90.00
_cell.angle_beta   90.00
_cell.angle_gamma   90.00
#
_symmetry.space_group_name_H-M   'P 1'
#
loop_
_entity.id
_entity.type
_entity.pdbx_description
1 polymer ?
#
loop_
_entity_poly.entity_id
_entity_poly.type
_entity_poly.pdbx_seq_one_letter_code
_entity_poly.pdbx_strand_id
1 'polypeptide(L)'
;MNSNKKPDWYKELKSGPMRQLQDEEEFIYKIKQSVYQDRESNQFKYSRIFRKRVLAVAVVFIFTVVLFNSQQFFFGKNEPPVQSSTQIEVKMKDESNQDQLLKQFINQLNTITSVKSENDLYGALDEEFVFKGEKYNKNEWRFDEDIFHDLQVALAMGGEFVNDTKTLYKIPSGLAESNQTKQEHYVYATVIGEGTKIFAKPKPDSQVLNQVSNEMVKAWISDKTNNDGYIKITTMSGYTGYVKKDYISIDIKYSFVFEKQNDGTWKIKSINSIW
;
A
#
# COMPACT_ATOMS: atom_id res chain seq x y z
N MET A 1 22.75 -19.20 5.99
CA MET A 1 23.37 -18.00 6.57
C MET A 1 22.69 -16.78 5.98
N ASN A 2 22.02 -16.00 6.84
CA ASN A 2 21.24 -14.81 6.50
C ASN A 2 22.15 -13.66 6.09
N SER A 3 22.15 -13.25 4.81
CA SER A 3 22.69 -11.95 4.40
C SER A 3 21.54 -11.00 4.10
N ASN A 4 20.98 -10.46 5.17
CA ASN A 4 19.93 -9.43 5.18
C ASN A 4 20.51 -8.08 4.74
N LYS A 5 20.88 -7.91 3.46
CA LYS A 5 21.33 -6.61 2.95
C LYS A 5 20.12 -5.81 2.47
N LYS A 6 19.46 -5.20 3.44
CA LYS A 6 18.51 -4.11 3.19
C LYS A 6 19.23 -2.96 2.46
N PRO A 7 18.52 -2.20 1.60
CA PRO A 7 19.08 -1.03 0.93
C PRO A 7 19.69 -0.06 1.93
N ASP A 8 20.74 0.68 1.55
CA ASP A 8 21.46 1.52 2.50
C ASP A 8 20.59 2.66 3.06
N TRP A 9 19.67 3.19 2.26
CA TRP A 9 18.64 4.15 2.71
C TRP A 9 17.76 3.60 3.86
N TYR A 10 17.48 2.30 3.88
CA TYR A 10 16.68 1.67 4.95
C TYR A 10 17.47 1.62 6.27
N LYS A 11 18.78 1.39 6.20
CA LYS A 11 19.63 1.33 7.40
C LYS A 11 19.83 2.73 7.97
N GLU A 12 20.03 3.71 7.10
CA GLU A 12 20.16 5.13 7.47
C GLU A 12 18.92 5.62 8.22
N LEU A 13 17.71 5.36 7.68
CA LEU A 13 16.44 5.77 8.30
C LEU A 13 16.11 5.02 9.61
N LYS A 14 16.57 3.76 9.76
CA LYS A 14 16.43 3.02 11.03
C LYS A 14 17.40 3.51 12.12
N SER A 15 18.58 4.01 11.73
CA SER A 15 19.60 4.49 12.67
C SER A 15 19.42 5.96 13.07
N GLY A 16 18.70 6.73 12.27
CA GLY A 16 18.31 8.10 12.58
C GLY A 16 17.01 8.14 13.41
N PRO A 17 16.81 9.15 14.25
CA PRO A 17 15.57 9.27 14.99
C PRO A 17 14.49 9.84 14.05
N MET A 18 13.52 9.02 13.64
CA MET A 18 12.30 9.46 12.94
C MET A 18 11.48 10.36 13.89
N ARG A 19 11.84 11.63 13.97
CA ARG A 19 11.31 12.58 14.97
C ARG A 19 10.24 13.49 14.38
N GLN A 20 10.13 13.57 13.06
CA GLN A 20 9.24 14.50 12.37
C GLN A 20 8.41 13.80 11.30
N LEU A 21 7.18 14.27 11.10
CA LEU A 21 6.21 13.76 10.12
C LEU A 21 6.80 13.70 8.69
N GLN A 22 7.72 14.62 8.39
CA GLN A 22 8.42 14.69 7.11
C GLN A 22 9.37 13.49 6.88
N ASP A 23 9.96 12.92 7.93
CA ASP A 23 10.82 11.73 7.85
C ASP A 23 9.99 10.49 7.48
N GLU A 24 8.75 10.42 7.96
CA GLU A 24 7.77 9.36 7.69
C GLU A 24 7.22 9.47 6.26
N GLU A 25 6.83 10.67 5.83
CA GLU A 25 6.42 10.95 4.45
C GLU A 25 7.56 10.64 3.45
N GLU A 26 8.80 11.01 3.77
CA GLU A 26 9.97 10.73 2.94
C GLU A 26 10.27 9.22 2.89
N PHE A 27 10.11 8.51 4.00
CA PHE A 27 10.26 7.04 4.06
C PHE A 27 9.21 6.34 3.18
N ILE A 28 7.94 6.73 3.32
CA ILE A 28 6.82 6.20 2.52
C ILE A 28 7.01 6.55 1.05
N TYR A 29 7.46 7.77 0.73
CA TYR A 29 7.77 8.19 -0.64
C TYR A 29 8.88 7.33 -1.26
N LYS A 30 9.96 7.07 -0.53
CA LYS A 30 11.08 6.21 -0.99
C LYS A 30 10.64 4.76 -1.21
N ILE A 31 9.74 4.23 -0.37
CA ILE A 31 9.11 2.92 -0.61
C ILE A 31 8.29 2.95 -1.90
N LYS A 32 7.39 3.93 -2.07
CA LYS A 32 6.57 4.09 -3.28
C LYS A 32 7.45 4.15 -4.54
N GLN A 33 8.48 4.98 -4.54
CA GLN A 33 9.44 5.11 -5.66
C GLN A 33 10.14 3.79 -6.01
N SER A 34 10.60 3.03 -5.00
CA SER A 34 11.26 1.73 -5.25
C SER A 34 10.34 0.71 -5.92
N VAL A 35 9.04 0.75 -5.60
CA VAL A 35 8.02 -0.11 -6.22
C VAL A 35 7.71 0.35 -7.66
N TYR A 36 7.78 1.66 -7.95
CA TYR A 36 7.58 2.20 -9.30
C TYR A 36 8.77 1.97 -10.25
N GLN A 37 10.01 2.09 -9.77
CA GLN A 37 11.21 1.86 -10.59
C GLN A 37 11.35 0.41 -11.08
N ASP A 38 10.87 -0.57 -10.31
CA ASP A 38 10.80 -1.98 -10.73
C ASP A 38 9.75 -2.23 -11.84
N ARG A 39 8.81 -1.29 -12.02
CA ARG A 39 7.75 -1.37 -13.03
C ARG A 39 8.22 -0.88 -14.41
N GLU A 40 9.13 0.10 -14.46
CA GLU A 40 9.70 0.60 -15.72
C GLU A 40 10.76 -0.36 -16.29
N SER A 41 11.48 -1.09 -15.44
CA SER A 41 12.49 -2.07 -15.90
C SER A 41 11.90 -3.31 -16.59
N ASN A 42 10.61 -3.60 -16.33
CA ASN A 42 9.89 -4.77 -16.85
C ASN A 42 8.94 -4.49 -18.03
N GLN A 43 9.01 -3.32 -18.66
CA GLN A 43 8.30 -3.13 -19.93
C GLN A 43 9.04 -3.82 -21.09
N PHE A 44 8.49 -4.96 -21.50
CA PHE A 44 8.84 -5.65 -22.74
C PHE A 44 8.88 -4.67 -23.93
N LYS A 45 10.08 -4.48 -24.50
CA LYS A 45 10.29 -3.77 -25.77
C LYS A 45 9.59 -4.51 -26.91
N TYR A 46 8.36 -4.12 -27.23
CA TYR A 46 7.78 -4.39 -28.53
C TYR A 46 8.52 -3.56 -29.59
N SER A 47 9.41 -4.21 -30.35
CA SER A 47 10.04 -3.60 -31.52
C SER A 47 8.99 -3.35 -32.59
N ARG A 48 8.67 -2.08 -32.87
CA ARG A 48 7.91 -1.71 -34.07
C ARG A 48 8.79 -0.89 -35.01
N ILE A 49 9.13 -1.54 -36.11
CA ILE A 49 9.84 -1.01 -37.27
C ILE A 49 9.00 0.11 -37.88
N PHE A 50 9.54 1.32 -37.98
CA PHE A 50 9.13 2.29 -38.98
C PHE A 50 10.35 3.02 -39.55
N ARG A 51 10.64 2.73 -40.82
CA ARG A 51 11.60 3.46 -41.67
C ARG A 51 11.03 4.83 -42.02
N LYS A 52 11.77 5.92 -41.82
CA LYS A 52 11.84 7.04 -42.76
C LYS A 52 13.25 7.66 -42.78
N ARG A 53 13.61 8.08 -43.99
CA ARG A 53 14.89 8.60 -44.48
C ARG A 53 15.06 10.09 -44.16
N VAL A 54 16.32 10.52 -43.92
CA VAL A 54 17.00 11.74 -44.44
C VAL A 54 16.47 13.09 -43.85
N LEU A 55 17.22 14.08 -43.36
CA LEU A 55 18.52 14.67 -43.72
C LEU A 55 19.08 15.48 -42.52
N ALA A 56 20.39 15.72 -42.55
CA ALA A 56 21.28 16.41 -41.61
C ALA A 56 20.95 17.88 -41.26
N VAL A 57 21.44 18.35 -40.11
CA VAL A 57 22.39 19.50 -39.98
C VAL A 57 23.19 19.32 -38.68
N ALA A 58 24.51 19.35 -38.81
CA ALA A 58 25.52 19.39 -37.74
C ALA A 58 25.88 20.84 -37.37
N VAL A 59 26.63 21.01 -36.26
CA VAL A 59 27.52 22.14 -35.84
C VAL A 59 27.22 22.49 -34.36
N VAL A 60 28.11 22.58 -33.36
CA VAL A 60 29.57 22.48 -33.11
C VAL A 60 29.69 22.46 -31.55
N PHE A 61 30.30 21.46 -30.87
CA PHE A 61 31.72 21.25 -30.53
C PHE A 61 32.14 21.77 -29.12
N ILE A 62 32.80 20.88 -28.37
CA ILE A 62 33.81 21.07 -27.29
C ILE A 62 33.31 21.57 -25.92
N PHE A 63 33.37 20.70 -24.89
CA PHE A 63 34.29 20.89 -23.75
C PHE A 63 34.41 19.61 -22.88
N THR A 64 35.66 19.17 -22.72
CA THR A 64 36.26 18.37 -21.61
C THR A 64 36.03 16.86 -21.45
N VAL A 65 36.92 16.12 -22.13
CA VAL A 65 37.32 14.71 -21.95
C VAL A 65 38.38 14.54 -20.81
N VAL A 66 38.39 15.37 -19.77
CA VAL A 66 39.58 15.43 -18.85
C VAL A 66 39.39 14.81 -17.45
N LEU A 67 38.25 14.19 -17.10
CA LEU A 67 38.09 13.63 -15.74
C LEU A 67 37.79 12.12 -15.66
N PHE A 68 38.01 11.36 -16.74
CA PHE A 68 37.69 9.92 -16.77
C PHE A 68 38.92 8.98 -16.76
N ASN A 69 40.07 9.41 -16.24
CA ASN A 69 41.27 8.57 -16.10
C ASN A 69 42.05 8.79 -14.80
N SER A 70 41.37 8.58 -13.67
CA SER A 70 41.99 8.12 -12.42
C SER A 70 40.82 7.57 -11.58
N GLN A 71 40.53 6.29 -11.48
CA GLN A 71 41.43 5.20 -11.13
C GLN A 71 40.77 3.89 -11.59
N GLN A 72 41.35 3.22 -12.58
CA GLN A 72 41.25 1.77 -12.69
C GLN A 72 42.54 1.22 -12.09
N PHE A 73 42.50 0.76 -10.85
CA PHE A 73 43.42 -0.25 -10.33
C PHE A 73 42.88 -0.76 -8.98
N PHE A 74 42.15 -1.87 -9.01
CA PHE A 74 42.49 -3.09 -8.27
C PHE A 74 41.53 -4.21 -8.69
N PHE A 75 42.08 -5.19 -9.38
CA PHE A 75 41.42 -6.42 -9.80
C PHE A 75 40.96 -7.23 -8.58
N GLY A 76 39.65 -7.42 -8.44
CA GLY A 76 39.05 -8.56 -7.73
C GLY A 76 38.40 -9.46 -8.78
N LYS A 77 38.68 -10.77 -8.72
CA LYS A 77 38.25 -11.79 -9.68
C LYS A 77 36.74 -11.71 -9.99
N ASN A 78 36.40 -11.86 -11.27
CA ASN A 78 35.04 -12.04 -11.75
C ASN A 78 34.43 -13.31 -11.13
N GLU A 79 33.69 -13.18 -10.05
CA GLU A 79 32.67 -14.16 -9.70
C GLU A 79 31.38 -13.79 -10.45
N PRO A 80 30.66 -14.76 -11.05
CA PRO A 80 29.35 -14.47 -11.61
C PRO A 80 28.46 -13.91 -10.50
N PRO A 81 27.64 -12.88 -10.76
CA PRO A 81 26.75 -12.35 -9.74
C PRO A 81 25.91 -13.49 -9.18
N VAL A 82 26.08 -13.73 -7.88
CA VAL A 82 25.36 -14.73 -7.11
C VAL A 82 23.87 -14.60 -7.41
N GLN A 83 23.28 -15.71 -7.89
CA GLN A 83 21.87 -15.83 -8.23
C GLN A 83 20.98 -15.35 -7.07
N SER A 84 20.26 -14.26 -7.36
CA SER A 84 18.89 -13.92 -6.97
C SER A 84 18.41 -14.42 -5.60
N SER A 85 18.38 -13.50 -4.64
CA SER A 85 17.40 -13.53 -3.54
C SER A 85 16.02 -13.62 -4.15
N THR A 86 15.25 -14.66 -3.82
CA THR A 86 13.81 -14.76 -4.14
C THR A 86 13.09 -13.56 -3.52
N GLN A 87 12.99 -12.45 -4.26
CA GLN A 87 12.23 -11.28 -3.83
C GLN A 87 10.77 -11.71 -3.76
N ILE A 88 10.18 -11.67 -2.56
CA ILE A 88 8.75 -11.90 -2.39
C ILE A 88 8.04 -10.75 -3.10
N GLU A 89 7.48 -11.02 -4.27
CA GLU A 89 6.68 -10.04 -5.00
C GLU A 89 5.40 -9.76 -4.20
N VAL A 90 5.21 -8.50 -3.83
CA VAL A 90 4.00 -8.01 -3.17
C VAL A 90 3.00 -7.65 -4.25
N LYS A 91 1.79 -8.22 -4.17
CA LYS A 91 0.72 -7.94 -5.13
C LYS A 91 -0.37 -7.13 -4.46
N MET A 92 -0.68 -5.97 -5.06
CA MET A 92 -1.92 -5.25 -4.80
C MET A 92 -3.02 -5.85 -5.67
N LYS A 93 -4.17 -6.11 -5.08
CA LYS A 93 -5.33 -6.61 -5.82
C LYS A 93 -6.23 -5.43 -6.20
N ASP A 94 -6.38 -5.19 -7.49
CA ASP A 94 -7.33 -4.19 -8.04
C ASP A 94 -8.16 -4.83 -9.15
N GLU A 95 -9.40 -5.18 -8.82
CA GLU A 95 -10.35 -5.76 -9.75
C GLU A 95 -11.23 -4.72 -10.46
N SER A 96 -11.00 -3.42 -10.23
CA SER A 96 -11.83 -2.36 -10.81
C SER A 96 -11.86 -2.34 -12.34
N ASN A 97 -10.83 -2.87 -13.01
CA ASN A 97 -10.79 -2.96 -14.47
C ASN A 97 -11.80 -3.99 -15.06
N GLN A 98 -12.45 -4.79 -14.22
CA GLN A 98 -13.46 -5.75 -14.65
C GLN A 98 -14.85 -5.11 -14.85
N ASP A 99 -15.09 -3.89 -14.35
CA ASP A 99 -16.34 -3.14 -14.55
C ASP A 99 -16.03 -1.68 -14.91
N GLN A 100 -16.42 -1.27 -16.13
CA GLN A 100 -16.12 0.06 -16.64
C GLN A 100 -16.81 1.19 -15.84
N LEU A 101 -18.03 0.96 -15.36
CA LEU A 101 -18.78 1.96 -14.57
C LEU A 101 -18.16 2.10 -13.17
N LEU A 102 -17.69 1.00 -12.59
CA LEU A 102 -16.92 1.04 -11.34
C LEU A 102 -15.63 1.84 -11.52
N LYS A 103 -14.90 1.62 -12.62
CA LYS A 103 -13.67 2.37 -12.89
C LYS A 103 -13.92 3.87 -13.03
N GLN A 104 -15.03 4.24 -13.69
CA GLN A 104 -15.47 5.64 -13.78
C GLN A 104 -15.80 6.22 -12.40
N PHE A 105 -16.53 5.47 -11.57
CA PHE A 105 -16.84 5.88 -10.21
C PHE A 105 -15.59 6.08 -9.35
N ILE A 106 -14.62 5.17 -9.41
CA ILE A 106 -13.31 5.31 -8.73
C ILE A 106 -12.57 6.57 -9.20
N ASN A 107 -12.57 6.86 -10.50
CA ASN A 107 -11.96 8.08 -11.02
C ASN A 107 -12.67 9.35 -10.50
N GLN A 108 -14.00 9.32 -10.40
CA GLN A 108 -14.77 10.40 -9.78
C GLN A 108 -14.38 10.58 -8.31
N LEU A 109 -14.31 9.51 -7.53
CA LEU A 109 -13.87 9.56 -6.12
C LEU A 109 -12.44 10.09 -5.97
N ASN A 110 -11.52 9.74 -6.89
CA ASN A 110 -10.17 10.31 -6.91
C ASN A 110 -10.19 11.83 -7.15
N THR A 111 -11.07 12.33 -8.02
CA THR A 111 -11.26 13.77 -8.20
C THR A 111 -11.83 14.42 -6.95
N ILE A 112 -12.91 13.86 -6.40
CA ILE A 112 -13.59 14.36 -5.18
C ILE A 112 -12.62 14.48 -4.01
N THR A 113 -11.81 13.45 -3.78
CA THR A 113 -10.79 13.43 -2.72
C THR A 113 -9.66 14.44 -2.95
N SER A 114 -9.20 14.58 -4.20
CA SER A 114 -8.13 15.52 -4.54
C SER A 114 -8.51 16.97 -4.30
N VAL A 115 -9.77 17.35 -4.53
CA VAL A 115 -10.28 18.71 -4.28
C VAL A 115 -11.01 18.85 -2.94
N LYS A 116 -11.09 17.77 -2.15
CA LYS A 116 -11.81 17.67 -0.87
C LYS A 116 -13.25 18.22 -0.94
N SER A 117 -13.99 17.84 -1.98
CA SER A 117 -15.37 18.30 -2.18
C SER A 117 -16.37 17.51 -1.33
N GLU A 118 -16.81 18.09 -0.21
CA GLU A 118 -17.81 17.45 0.67
C GLU A 118 -19.14 17.21 -0.04
N ASN A 119 -19.64 18.19 -0.80
CA ASN A 119 -20.91 18.07 -1.50
C ASN A 119 -20.90 16.92 -2.50
N ASP A 120 -19.80 16.75 -3.24
CA ASP A 120 -19.69 15.67 -4.21
C ASP A 120 -19.49 14.32 -3.51
N LEU A 121 -18.80 14.30 -2.35
CA LEU A 121 -18.69 13.09 -1.54
C LEU A 121 -20.03 12.66 -0.97
N TYR A 122 -20.88 13.59 -0.48
CA TYR A 122 -22.28 13.30 -0.12
C TYR A 122 -23.05 12.75 -1.32
N GLY A 123 -22.81 13.30 -2.51
CA GLY A 123 -23.38 12.80 -3.76
C GLY A 123 -22.95 11.37 -4.10
N ALA A 124 -21.79 10.92 -3.64
CA ALA A 124 -21.27 9.57 -3.85
C ALA A 124 -21.77 8.54 -2.82
N LEU A 125 -22.31 8.96 -1.68
CA LEU A 125 -22.93 8.09 -0.68
C LEU A 125 -24.27 7.54 -1.19
N ASP A 126 -24.62 6.34 -0.74
CA ASP A 126 -25.99 5.84 -0.79
C ASP A 126 -26.91 6.73 0.07
N GLU A 127 -28.22 6.77 -0.21
CA GLU A 127 -29.19 7.55 0.57
C GLU A 127 -29.20 7.07 2.03
N GLU A 128 -29.19 5.75 2.20
CA GLU A 128 -28.99 5.07 3.47
C GLU A 128 -27.70 4.26 3.41
N PHE A 129 -26.68 4.71 4.12
CA PHE A 129 -25.38 4.05 4.14
C PHE A 129 -25.01 3.61 5.56
N VAL A 130 -24.03 2.72 5.68
CA VAL A 130 -23.56 2.20 6.97
C VAL A 130 -22.23 2.84 7.35
N PHE A 131 -22.14 3.47 8.51
CA PHE A 131 -20.89 3.96 9.10
C PHE A 131 -20.60 3.22 10.39
N LYS A 132 -19.45 2.52 10.46
CA LYS A 132 -19.01 1.75 11.64
C LYS A 132 -20.07 0.76 12.17
N GLY A 133 -20.87 0.19 11.27
CA GLY A 133 -21.93 -0.78 11.62
C GLY A 133 -23.30 -0.16 11.94
N GLU A 134 -23.39 1.16 12.01
CA GLU A 134 -24.65 1.89 12.24
C GLU A 134 -25.18 2.47 10.92
N LYS A 135 -26.51 2.52 10.77
CA LYS A 135 -27.16 3.08 9.57
C LYS A 135 -27.35 4.59 9.74
N TYR A 136 -27.09 5.33 8.67
CA TYR A 136 -27.27 6.78 8.62
C TYR A 136 -27.98 7.18 7.33
N ASN A 137 -28.84 8.19 7.40
CA ASN A 137 -29.20 8.95 6.21
C ASN A 137 -28.04 9.88 5.85
N LYS A 138 -27.65 9.94 4.57
CA LYS A 138 -26.49 10.74 4.14
C LYS A 138 -26.59 12.23 4.51
N ASN A 139 -27.79 12.79 4.63
CA ASN A 139 -28.00 14.21 4.95
C ASN A 139 -27.85 14.51 6.45
N GLU A 140 -27.86 13.47 7.30
CA GLU A 140 -27.73 13.60 8.76
C GLU A 140 -26.29 13.35 9.23
N TRP A 141 -25.49 12.69 8.41
CA TRP A 141 -24.11 12.38 8.73
C TRP A 141 -23.18 13.57 8.45
N ARG A 142 -22.07 13.65 9.19
CA ARG A 142 -21.02 14.66 9.01
C ARG A 142 -19.67 14.00 8.85
N PHE A 143 -18.92 14.43 7.85
CA PHE A 143 -17.55 13.97 7.61
C PHE A 143 -16.60 14.41 8.73
N ASP A 144 -15.64 13.55 9.09
CA ASP A 144 -14.40 14.00 9.71
C ASP A 144 -13.42 14.46 8.61
N GLU A 145 -12.48 15.36 8.93
CA GLU A 145 -11.49 15.84 7.94
C GLU A 145 -10.61 14.70 7.39
N ASP A 146 -10.47 13.63 8.17
CA ASP A 146 -9.65 12.47 7.86
C ASP A 146 -10.27 11.58 6.77
N ILE A 147 -11.58 11.64 6.53
CA ILE A 147 -12.27 10.76 5.58
C ILE A 147 -11.70 10.86 4.16
N PHE A 148 -11.29 12.07 3.74
CA PHE A 148 -10.72 12.29 2.43
C PHE A 148 -9.33 11.64 2.32
N HIS A 149 -8.54 11.72 3.38
CA HIS A 149 -7.24 11.07 3.45
C HIS A 149 -7.41 9.54 3.41
N ASP A 150 -8.26 9.01 4.28
CA ASP A 150 -8.54 7.57 4.35
C ASP A 150 -9.05 7.01 3.01
N LEU A 151 -9.99 7.72 2.37
CA LEU A 151 -10.52 7.33 1.06
C LEU A 151 -9.45 7.39 -0.03
N GLN A 152 -8.61 8.42 -0.04
CA GLN A 152 -7.53 8.56 -1.03
C GLN A 152 -6.51 7.43 -0.90
N VAL A 153 -6.11 7.08 0.34
CA VAL A 153 -5.20 5.97 0.61
C VAL A 153 -5.84 4.65 0.18
N ALA A 154 -7.12 4.42 0.54
CA ALA A 154 -7.87 3.21 0.18
C ALA A 154 -7.94 3.01 -1.35
N LEU A 155 -8.24 4.08 -2.10
CA LEU A 155 -8.34 4.05 -3.56
C LEU A 155 -7.01 3.69 -4.21
N ALA A 156 -5.90 4.21 -3.69
CA ALA A 156 -4.56 3.92 -4.19
C ALA A 156 -4.14 2.46 -3.96
N MET A 157 -4.68 1.82 -2.93
CA MET A 157 -4.42 0.41 -2.60
C MET A 157 -5.24 -0.57 -3.44
N GLY A 158 -6.24 -0.08 -4.20
CA GLY A 158 -7.12 -0.92 -5.00
C GLY A 158 -8.12 -1.69 -4.15
N GLY A 159 -8.88 -2.55 -4.81
CA GLY A 159 -9.97 -3.30 -4.18
C GLY A 159 -10.32 -4.59 -4.91
N GLU A 160 -11.29 -5.29 -4.33
CA GLU A 160 -11.78 -6.55 -4.87
C GLU A 160 -13.31 -6.64 -4.77
N PHE A 161 -13.90 -7.45 -5.63
CA PHE A 161 -15.30 -7.82 -5.49
C PHE A 161 -15.45 -8.79 -4.32
N VAL A 162 -16.37 -8.47 -3.41
CA VAL A 162 -16.65 -9.27 -2.21
C VAL A 162 -17.89 -10.16 -2.36
N ASN A 163 -18.44 -10.24 -3.58
CA ASN A 163 -19.53 -11.14 -3.92
C ASN A 163 -19.45 -11.67 -5.35
N ASP A 164 -20.01 -12.86 -5.59
CA ASP A 164 -19.96 -13.54 -6.88
C ASP A 164 -20.68 -12.77 -8.00
N THR A 165 -21.71 -12.00 -7.64
CA THR A 165 -22.47 -11.17 -8.59
C THR A 165 -21.73 -9.89 -8.98
N LYS A 166 -20.56 -9.60 -8.38
CA LYS A 166 -19.75 -8.41 -8.63
C LYS A 166 -20.52 -7.09 -8.51
N THR A 167 -21.44 -7.05 -7.55
CA THR A 167 -22.22 -5.85 -7.22
C THR A 167 -21.70 -5.15 -5.96
N LEU A 168 -20.78 -5.77 -5.22
CA LEU A 168 -20.13 -5.19 -4.05
C LEU A 168 -18.62 -5.19 -4.25
N TYR A 169 -18.00 -4.02 -4.12
CA TYR A 169 -16.57 -3.81 -4.29
C TYR A 169 -15.99 -3.16 -3.03
N LYS A 170 -14.94 -3.74 -2.45
CA LYS A 170 -14.35 -3.25 -1.19
C LYS A 170 -12.94 -2.72 -1.42
N ILE A 171 -12.65 -1.57 -0.82
CA ILE A 171 -11.32 -0.97 -0.72
C ILE A 171 -10.94 -0.69 0.75
N PRO A 172 -9.65 -0.71 1.11
CA PRO A 172 -8.59 -1.35 0.35
C PRO A 172 -8.78 -2.88 0.33
N SER A 173 -8.30 -3.55 -0.71
CA SER A 173 -8.13 -5.02 -0.68
C SER A 173 -6.95 -5.42 0.21
N GLY A 174 -5.97 -4.53 0.38
CA GLY A 174 -4.72 -4.83 1.07
C GLY A 174 -3.69 -5.48 0.15
N LEU A 175 -2.63 -6.02 0.75
CA LEU A 175 -1.49 -6.63 0.07
C LEU A 175 -1.52 -8.14 0.27
N ALA A 176 -1.17 -8.89 -0.77
CA ALA A 176 -0.93 -10.33 -0.69
C ALA A 176 0.50 -10.65 -1.11
N GLU A 177 1.10 -11.65 -0.48
CA GLU A 177 2.37 -12.21 -0.95
C GLU A 177 2.10 -13.19 -2.10
N SER A 178 2.84 -13.06 -3.20
CA SER A 178 2.67 -13.87 -4.42
C SER A 178 2.76 -15.39 -4.23
N ASN A 179 3.38 -15.85 -3.15
CA ASN A 179 3.60 -17.25 -2.81
C ASN A 179 2.53 -17.83 -1.85
N GLN A 180 1.58 -17.03 -1.37
CA GLN A 180 0.55 -17.48 -0.44
C GLN A 180 -0.67 -18.02 -1.19
N THR A 181 -1.14 -19.20 -0.78
CA THR A 181 -2.33 -19.87 -1.32
C THR A 181 -3.64 -19.36 -0.71
N LYS A 182 -3.57 -18.57 0.36
CA LYS A 182 -4.71 -17.97 1.04
C LYS A 182 -4.84 -16.49 0.68
N GLN A 183 -6.08 -16.04 0.52
CA GLN A 183 -6.49 -14.63 0.36
C GLN A 183 -6.31 -13.81 1.65
N GLU A 184 -5.32 -14.14 2.51
CA GLU A 184 -5.05 -13.32 3.69
C GLU A 184 -4.35 -12.04 3.20
N HIS A 185 -5.04 -10.92 3.29
CA HIS A 185 -4.51 -9.62 2.94
C HIS A 185 -3.91 -8.93 4.16
N TYR A 186 -2.90 -8.08 3.95
CA TYR A 186 -2.30 -7.28 5.01
C TYR A 186 -2.11 -5.83 4.59
N VAL A 187 -1.99 -4.94 5.56
CA VAL A 187 -1.48 -3.59 5.38
C VAL A 187 -0.14 -3.44 6.11
N TYR A 188 0.70 -2.53 5.67
CA TYR A 188 1.83 -2.13 6.50
C TYR A 188 1.33 -1.24 7.62
N ALA A 189 1.82 -1.52 8.82
CA ALA A 189 1.47 -0.80 10.04
C ALA A 189 2.72 -0.61 10.89
N THR A 190 2.66 0.31 11.84
CA THR A 190 3.71 0.51 12.84
C THR A 190 3.21 0.06 14.20
N VAL A 191 3.95 -0.86 14.83
CA VAL A 191 3.77 -1.15 16.26
C VAL A 191 4.39 0.00 17.03
N ILE A 192 3.58 0.77 17.74
CA ILE A 192 4.02 1.94 18.52
C ILE A 192 4.31 1.57 19.98
N GLY A 193 5.20 2.34 20.62
CA GLY A 193 5.61 2.15 22.00
C GLY A 193 6.92 1.36 22.13
N GLU A 194 7.44 1.31 23.36
CA GLU A 194 8.68 0.60 23.69
C GLU A 194 8.37 -0.75 24.37
N GLY A 195 9.01 -1.82 23.89
CA GLY A 195 8.86 -3.16 24.47
C GLY A 195 7.46 -3.74 24.29
N THR A 196 6.73 -3.32 23.26
CA THR A 196 5.38 -3.78 22.96
C THR A 196 5.40 -5.30 22.73
N LYS A 197 4.59 -6.01 23.52
CA LYS A 197 4.54 -7.48 23.54
C LYS A 197 3.78 -8.03 22.34
N ILE A 198 4.36 -9.03 21.71
CA ILE A 198 3.73 -9.86 20.67
C ILE A 198 3.30 -11.18 21.33
N PHE A 199 1.99 -11.45 21.34
CA PHE A 199 1.39 -12.61 22.00
C PHE A 199 1.18 -13.78 21.03
N ALA A 200 1.24 -15.01 21.54
CA ALA A 200 0.91 -16.21 20.75
C ALA A 200 -0.57 -16.36 20.41
N LYS A 201 -1.46 -15.79 21.24
CA LYS A 201 -2.92 -15.79 21.08
C LYS A 201 -3.46 -14.39 21.39
N PRO A 202 -4.62 -13.97 20.84
CA PRO A 202 -5.22 -12.65 21.06
C PRO A 202 -5.87 -12.54 22.46
N LYS A 203 -5.07 -12.65 23.52
CA LYS A 203 -5.51 -12.54 24.92
C LYS A 203 -4.38 -12.09 25.85
N PRO A 204 -4.67 -11.37 26.94
CA PRO A 204 -3.65 -10.74 27.79
C PRO A 204 -2.73 -11.77 28.47
N ASP A 205 -3.26 -12.92 28.88
CA ASP A 205 -2.51 -13.96 29.60
C ASP A 205 -1.81 -14.96 28.66
N SER A 206 -1.71 -14.63 27.37
CA SER A 206 -0.99 -15.46 26.41
C SER A 206 0.52 -15.37 26.63
N GLN A 207 1.23 -16.45 26.27
CA GLN A 207 2.68 -16.43 26.14
C GLN A 207 3.11 -15.28 25.22
N VAL A 208 4.13 -14.53 25.65
CA VAL A 208 4.82 -13.53 24.85
C VAL A 208 5.84 -14.24 23.95
N LEU A 209 5.68 -14.10 22.64
CA LEU A 209 6.57 -14.67 21.64
C LEU A 209 7.78 -13.77 21.38
N ASN A 210 7.56 -12.46 21.41
CA ASN A 210 8.59 -11.46 21.12
C ASN A 210 8.19 -10.08 21.70
N GLN A 211 9.12 -9.12 21.67
CA GLN A 211 8.87 -7.72 21.98
C GLN A 211 9.50 -6.84 20.90
N VAL A 212 8.81 -5.77 20.53
CA VAL A 212 9.26 -4.82 19.51
C VAL A 212 9.04 -3.39 19.99
N SER A 213 9.82 -2.46 19.43
CA SER A 213 9.70 -1.03 19.74
C SER A 213 9.67 -0.23 18.44
N ASN A 214 8.59 0.53 18.21
CA ASN A 214 8.42 1.37 17.01
C ASN A 214 8.79 0.64 15.71
N GLU A 215 8.24 -0.56 15.51
CA GLU A 215 8.60 -1.45 14.41
C GLU A 215 7.49 -1.54 13.37
N MET A 216 7.88 -1.39 12.09
CA MET A 216 6.98 -1.66 10.98
C MET A 216 6.70 -3.16 10.84
N VAL A 217 5.43 -3.51 10.67
CA VAL A 217 4.93 -4.88 10.60
C VAL A 217 3.91 -5.03 9.46
N LYS A 218 3.66 -6.27 9.05
CA LYS A 218 2.49 -6.62 8.26
C LYS A 218 1.35 -6.84 9.24
N ALA A 219 0.29 -6.04 9.16
CA ALA A 219 -0.91 -6.22 9.95
C ALA A 219 -1.99 -6.88 9.10
N TRP A 220 -2.36 -8.10 9.45
CA TRP A 220 -3.25 -8.94 8.65
C TRP A 220 -4.70 -8.47 8.83
N ILE A 221 -5.35 -8.14 7.72
CA ILE A 221 -6.77 -7.80 7.67
C ILE A 221 -7.56 -9.10 7.79
N SER A 222 -8.46 -9.17 8.77
CA SER A 222 -9.36 -10.31 8.96
C SER A 222 -10.73 -9.97 8.40
N ASP A 223 -11.30 -10.87 7.58
CA ASP A 223 -12.70 -10.74 7.12
C ASP A 223 -13.71 -11.04 8.24
N LYS A 224 -13.27 -11.70 9.30
CA LYS A 224 -14.08 -11.94 10.49
C LYS A 224 -13.89 -10.75 11.41
N THR A 225 -14.99 -10.07 11.73
CA THR A 225 -15.16 -9.03 12.77
C THR A 225 -14.91 -9.58 14.17
N ASN A 226 -13.77 -10.23 14.37
CA ASN A 226 -13.33 -10.74 15.66
C ASN A 226 -12.60 -9.61 16.37
N ASN A 227 -13.41 -8.85 17.11
CA ASN A 227 -13.02 -7.66 17.85
C ASN A 227 -12.42 -8.04 19.21
N ASP A 228 -11.41 -8.93 19.21
CA ASP A 228 -10.72 -9.41 20.40
C ASP A 228 -9.90 -8.28 21.06
N GLY A 229 -9.78 -7.14 20.38
CA GLY A 229 -8.87 -6.04 20.71
C GLY A 229 -7.42 -6.31 20.28
N TYR A 230 -7.18 -7.35 19.49
CA TYR A 230 -5.84 -7.73 19.01
C TYR A 230 -5.80 -7.88 17.49
N ILE A 231 -4.69 -7.48 16.90
CA ILE A 231 -4.40 -7.59 15.48
C ILE A 231 -3.30 -8.63 15.30
N LYS A 232 -3.52 -9.56 14.38
CA LYS A 232 -2.47 -10.49 13.92
C LYS A 232 -1.45 -9.69 13.12
N ILE A 233 -0.18 -9.82 13.48
CA ILE A 233 0.93 -9.15 12.81
C ILE A 233 2.04 -10.13 12.43
N THR A 234 2.83 -9.77 11.43
CA THR A 234 4.12 -10.40 11.12
C THR A 234 5.20 -9.32 11.05
N THR A 235 6.23 -9.45 11.88
CA THR A 235 7.38 -8.54 11.86
C THR A 235 8.16 -8.68 10.55
N MET A 236 8.94 -7.67 10.19
CA MET A 236 9.83 -7.77 9.01
C MET A 236 10.93 -8.84 9.17
N SER A 237 11.17 -9.29 10.41
CA SER A 237 12.05 -10.41 10.74
C SER A 237 11.38 -11.79 10.67
N GLY A 238 10.07 -11.84 10.42
CA GLY A 238 9.29 -13.07 10.20
C GLY A 238 8.55 -13.61 11.42
N TYR A 239 8.55 -12.92 12.56
CA TYR A 239 7.79 -13.35 13.73
C TYR A 239 6.31 -13.01 13.56
N THR A 240 5.45 -14.02 13.66
CA THR A 240 4.00 -13.85 13.57
C THR A 240 3.35 -14.03 14.94
N GLY A 241 2.46 -13.13 15.31
CA GLY A 241 1.72 -13.17 16.58
C GLY A 241 0.64 -12.10 16.64
N TYR A 242 0.21 -11.73 17.85
CA TYR A 242 -0.90 -10.82 18.09
C TYR A 242 -0.46 -9.64 18.95
N VAL A 243 -0.86 -8.42 18.58
CA VAL A 243 -0.58 -7.17 19.31
C VAL A 243 -1.90 -6.47 19.60
N LYS A 244 -2.04 -5.78 20.74
CA LYS A 244 -3.27 -5.01 21.01
C LYS A 244 -3.46 -3.91 19.97
N LYS A 245 -4.69 -3.69 19.54
CA LYS A 245 -5.07 -2.69 18.53
C LYS A 245 -4.54 -1.29 18.88
N ASP A 246 -4.57 -0.91 20.16
CA ASP A 246 -4.10 0.40 20.64
C ASP A 246 -2.60 0.66 20.41
N TYR A 247 -1.81 -0.39 20.17
CA TYR A 247 -0.38 -0.26 19.84
C TYR A 247 -0.10 -0.39 18.34
N ILE A 248 -1.12 -0.36 17.49
CA ILE A 248 -0.96 -0.41 16.03
C ILE A 248 -1.39 0.94 15.44
N SER A 249 -0.43 1.61 14.79
CA SER A 249 -0.68 2.80 13.98
C SER A 249 -0.72 2.42 12.51
N ILE A 250 -1.74 2.90 11.79
CA ILE A 250 -1.88 2.77 10.34
C ILE A 250 -2.34 4.09 9.75
N ASP A 251 -1.93 4.34 8.51
CA ASP A 251 -2.23 5.56 7.74
C ASP A 251 -3.68 5.61 7.24
N ILE A 252 -4.50 4.61 7.56
CA ILE A 252 -5.86 4.49 7.07
C ILE A 252 -6.77 3.93 8.15
N LYS A 253 -7.84 4.64 8.52
CA LYS A 253 -8.76 4.19 9.56
C LYS A 253 -9.91 3.35 9.02
N TYR A 254 -10.28 3.60 7.76
CA TYR A 254 -11.53 3.11 7.17
C TYR A 254 -11.33 2.25 5.93
N SER A 255 -12.22 1.27 5.79
CA SER A 255 -12.49 0.55 4.54
C SER A 255 -13.84 1.00 3.99
N PHE A 256 -13.97 1.00 2.68
CA PHE A 256 -15.14 1.47 1.97
C PHE A 256 -15.69 0.33 1.11
N VAL A 257 -17.00 0.13 1.15
CA VAL A 257 -17.72 -0.80 0.28
C VAL A 257 -18.59 0.01 -0.65
N PHE A 258 -18.42 -0.24 -1.94
CA PHE A 258 -19.21 0.33 -3.00
C PHE A 258 -20.25 -0.70 -3.45
N GLU A 259 -21.47 -0.23 -3.72
CA GLU A 259 -22.55 -1.06 -4.24
C GLU A 259 -23.03 -0.53 -5.58
N LYS A 260 -23.23 -1.48 -6.50
CA LYS A 260 -23.88 -1.23 -7.79
C LYS A 260 -25.39 -1.19 -7.61
N GLN A 261 -25.97 -0.05 -7.97
CA GLN A 261 -27.39 0.22 -7.93
C GLN A 261 -28.12 -0.40 -9.13
N ASN A 262 -29.45 -0.44 -9.06
CA ASN A 262 -30.30 -1.01 -10.11
C ASN A 262 -30.17 -0.29 -11.47
N ASP A 263 -29.82 0.99 -11.46
CA ASP A 263 -29.56 1.79 -12.67
C ASP A 263 -28.13 1.65 -13.20
N GLY A 264 -27.31 0.80 -12.56
CA GLY A 264 -25.92 0.56 -12.91
C GLY A 264 -24.93 1.56 -12.32
N THR A 265 -25.40 2.60 -11.62
CA THR A 265 -24.52 3.55 -10.92
C THR A 265 -23.88 2.89 -9.70
N TRP A 266 -22.73 3.40 -9.27
CA TRP A 266 -22.05 2.94 -8.06
C TRP A 266 -22.18 4.00 -6.97
N LYS A 267 -22.38 3.54 -5.73
CA LYS A 267 -22.45 4.39 -4.53
C LYS A 267 -21.64 3.78 -3.41
N ILE A 268 -21.16 4.62 -2.48
CA ILE A 268 -20.57 4.16 -1.23
C ILE A 268 -21.71 3.67 -0.33
N LYS A 269 -21.78 2.36 -0.13
CA LYS A 269 -22.77 1.69 0.71
C LYS A 269 -22.36 1.68 2.18
N SER A 270 -21.06 1.47 2.44
CA SER A 270 -20.58 1.42 3.82
C SER A 270 -19.15 1.89 3.99
N ILE A 271 -18.88 2.46 5.15
CA ILE A 271 -17.57 2.90 5.63
C ILE A 271 -17.35 2.24 6.99
N ASN A 272 -16.41 1.30 7.06
CA ASN A 272 -16.17 0.48 8.24
C ASN A 272 -14.76 0.72 8.77
N SER A 273 -14.52 0.50 10.06
CA SER A 273 -13.13 0.41 10.54
C SER A 273 -12.42 -0.73 9.83
N ILE A 274 -11.13 -0.56 9.52
CA ILE A 274 -10.29 -1.65 8.99
C ILE A 274 -10.12 -2.79 10.01
N TRP A 275 -10.44 -2.54 11.28
CA TRP A 275 -10.26 -3.42 12.43
C TRP A 275 -11.55 -3.73 13.16
#